data_AF-A0A849G382-F1
#
_entry.id   AF-A0A849G382-F1
#
_cell.length_a   1.000
_cell.length_b   1.000
_cell.length_c   1.000
_cell.angle_alpha   90.00
_cell.angle_beta   90.00
_cell.angle_gamma   90.00
#
_symmetry.space_group_name_H-M   'P 1'
#
loop_
_entity.id
_entity.type
_entity.pdbx_description
1 polymer ?
#
loop_
_entity_poly.entity_id
_entity_poly.type
_entity_poly.pdbx_seq_one_letter_code
_entity_poly.pdbx_strand_id
1 'polypeptide(L)'
;GYMVKIFSWTFFPYVLLFFLEAIFLYSYYYGWGKFSPKVHIALGVGLNIVGTAIMFIADAWLTFMNTPNGISETGELVSMWDAVNNFIWMPINVHRIIANVAFGGSVAAAYGAYKFLGAKNDRERAHYDWMGYIGNFIAISALLPLPFAGYWLGKEIYAYSQSLGITLMGGTFSWLFIIQAVLIGNLFLAANYYLWVSMERIEGAERYRKFIKYLLASIAVCFLVWATPHSLVASVEESRAMGGSHHPVLGVLGVMSAKNTAVNILILTTYISFLLYRRGNKEATVSWARTGNIIQFSIFAAVIIFVVFLGVYGYFVEARVRIGLSVPQVLSVLFAMIAVTIIDIFLFKNAKIRGEIRWGDMPARAQYALFFIAITFAWTMGLMGYVRAGMRQHWHVYGVMADTSPDAFTPTLGFASNVISITVLIFFTFIAFVFWLAGLSGKKTVSETVEGAP
;
A
#
# COMPACT_ATOMS: atom_id res chain seq x y z
N GLY A 1 10.74 12.63 30.42
CA GLY A 1 11.45 11.74 29.45
C GLY A 1 12.02 12.57 28.33
N TYR A 2 13.10 12.10 27.68
CA TYR A 2 13.86 12.85 26.67
C TYR A 2 12.98 13.41 25.53
N MET A 3 12.11 12.58 24.93
CA MET A 3 11.18 13.02 23.88
C MET A 3 10.27 14.17 24.30
N VAL A 4 9.85 14.22 25.57
CA VAL A 4 9.03 15.32 26.10
C VAL A 4 9.83 16.61 26.19
N LYS A 5 11.12 16.56 26.54
CA LYS A 5 12.01 17.74 26.56
C LYS A 5 12.12 18.36 25.16
N ILE A 6 12.18 17.52 24.12
CA ILE A 6 12.29 17.96 22.73
C ILE A 6 10.94 18.45 22.18
N PHE A 7 9.87 17.67 22.37
CA PHE A 7 8.61 17.85 21.64
C PHE A 7 7.44 18.41 22.45
N SER A 8 7.64 18.85 23.70
CA SER A 8 6.57 19.36 24.59
C SER A 8 5.58 20.32 23.90
N TRP A 9 6.09 21.28 23.13
CA TRP A 9 5.27 22.26 22.42
C TRP A 9 4.41 21.69 21.30
N THR A 10 4.78 20.55 20.71
CA THR A 10 3.98 19.91 19.64
C THR A 10 2.75 19.17 20.16
N PHE A 11 2.68 18.85 21.46
CA PHE A 11 1.48 18.26 22.04
C PHE A 11 0.27 19.19 21.98
N PHE A 12 0.48 20.51 22.09
CA PHE A 12 -0.60 21.49 22.04
C PHE A 12 -1.34 21.48 20.69
N PRO A 13 -0.68 21.70 19.53
CA PRO A 13 -1.36 21.60 18.24
C PRO A 13 -1.87 20.18 17.96
N TYR A 14 -1.17 19.14 18.44
CA TYR A 14 -1.64 17.75 18.30
C TYR A 14 -3.01 17.52 18.94
N VAL A 15 -3.18 17.93 20.21
CA VAL A 15 -4.44 17.81 20.94
C VAL A 15 -5.54 18.68 20.34
N LEU A 16 -5.22 19.92 19.94
CA LEU A 16 -6.18 20.81 19.29
C LEU A 16 -6.71 20.21 17.97
N LEU A 17 -5.84 19.57 17.20
CA LEU A 17 -6.23 18.91 15.96
C LEU A 17 -7.16 17.71 16.21
N PHE A 18 -7.03 16.97 17.32
CA PHE A 18 -8.02 15.93 17.66
C PHE A 18 -9.42 16.50 17.94
N PHE A 19 -9.51 17.62 18.65
CA PHE A 19 -10.80 18.30 18.84
C PHE A 19 -11.37 18.77 17.51
N LEU A 20 -10.51 19.32 16.63
CA LEU A 20 -10.92 19.75 15.31
C LEU A 20 -11.37 18.57 14.43
N GLU A 21 -10.68 17.43 14.51
CA GLU A 21 -11.05 16.18 13.82
C GLU A 21 -12.44 15.72 14.28
N ALA A 22 -12.70 15.73 15.58
CA ALA A 22 -14.00 15.40 16.14
C ALA A 22 -15.10 16.37 15.64
N ILE A 23 -14.82 17.68 15.58
CA ILE A 23 -15.77 18.66 15.00
C ILE A 23 -16.09 18.28 13.55
N PHE A 24 -15.09 18.09 12.70
CA PHE A 24 -15.32 17.71 11.30
C PHE A 24 -16.07 16.39 11.17
N LEU A 25 -15.70 15.36 11.95
CA LEU A 25 -16.32 14.04 11.92
C LEU A 25 -17.80 14.09 12.33
N TYR A 26 -18.11 14.73 13.46
CA TYR A 26 -19.48 14.82 13.96
C TYR A 26 -20.35 15.73 13.08
N SER A 27 -19.80 16.84 12.58
CA SER A 27 -20.50 17.67 11.60
C SER A 27 -20.76 16.92 10.29
N TYR A 28 -19.80 16.11 9.82
CA TYR A 28 -19.97 15.29 8.63
C TYR A 28 -21.07 14.24 8.82
N TYR A 29 -21.05 13.54 9.96
CA TYR A 29 -22.02 12.48 10.28
C TYR A 29 -23.43 13.01 10.53
N TYR A 30 -23.60 13.94 11.48
CA TYR A 30 -24.92 14.45 11.87
C TYR A 30 -25.48 15.52 10.92
N GLY A 31 -24.63 16.06 10.05
CA GLY A 31 -25.04 16.96 8.97
C GLY A 31 -25.73 16.24 7.82
N TRP A 32 -25.66 14.90 7.74
CA TRP A 32 -26.15 14.13 6.59
C TRP A 32 -27.63 14.42 6.30
N GLY A 33 -27.92 14.87 5.08
CA GLY A 33 -29.26 15.29 4.65
C GLY A 33 -29.69 16.69 5.12
N LYS A 34 -28.94 17.35 6.00
CA LYS A 34 -29.19 18.73 6.48
C LYS A 34 -28.34 19.77 5.76
N PHE A 35 -27.10 19.42 5.42
CA PHE A 35 -26.21 20.31 4.68
C PHE A 35 -26.25 20.02 3.19
N SER A 36 -25.90 21.04 2.38
CA SER A 36 -25.75 20.85 0.95
C SER A 36 -24.62 19.84 0.65
N PRO A 37 -24.69 19.10 -0.48
CA PRO A 37 -23.64 18.15 -0.87
C PRO A 37 -22.24 18.76 -0.92
N LYS A 38 -22.11 20.03 -1.32
CA LYS A 38 -20.82 20.75 -1.35
C LYS A 38 -20.22 20.92 0.03
N VAL A 39 -21.06 21.24 1.03
CA VAL A 39 -20.62 21.36 2.43
C VAL A 39 -20.20 20.00 2.98
N HIS A 40 -20.93 18.92 2.66
CA HIS A 40 -20.52 17.57 3.05
C HIS A 40 -19.16 17.18 2.50
N ILE A 41 -18.91 17.45 1.22
CA ILE A 41 -17.61 17.20 0.60
C ILE A 41 -16.53 18.04 1.30
N ALA A 42 -16.78 19.33 1.54
CA ALA A 42 -15.84 20.21 2.23
C ALA A 42 -15.52 19.73 3.65
N LEU A 43 -16.52 19.26 4.41
CA LEU A 43 -16.32 18.67 5.75
C LEU A 43 -15.48 17.39 5.68
N GLY A 44 -15.74 16.52 4.70
CA GLY A 44 -14.96 15.29 4.49
C GLY A 44 -13.50 15.59 4.09
N VAL A 45 -13.29 16.57 3.23
CA VAL A 45 -11.94 17.05 2.87
C VAL A 45 -11.24 17.64 4.09
N GLY A 46 -11.92 18.49 4.86
CA GLY A 46 -11.41 19.06 6.10
C GLY A 46 -11.00 17.98 7.12
N LEU A 47 -11.84 16.96 7.31
CA LEU A 47 -11.52 15.81 8.16
C LEU A 47 -10.21 15.14 7.75
N ASN A 48 -10.01 14.89 6.45
CA ASN A 48 -8.79 14.24 5.94
C ASN A 48 -7.55 15.15 6.07
N ILE A 49 -7.69 16.47 5.88
CA ILE A 49 -6.60 17.43 6.08
C ILE A 49 -6.17 17.42 7.55
N VAL A 50 -7.13 17.46 8.48
CA VAL A 50 -6.85 17.45 9.93
C VAL A 50 -6.23 16.12 10.36
N GLY A 51 -6.79 14.98 9.94
CA GLY A 51 -6.21 13.66 10.23
C GLY A 51 -4.78 13.51 9.69
N THR A 52 -4.50 14.08 8.50
CA THR A 52 -3.15 14.12 7.93
C THR A 52 -2.21 14.99 8.78
N ALA A 53 -2.67 16.14 9.27
CA ALA A 53 -1.88 17.00 10.15
C ALA A 53 -1.54 16.33 11.49
N ILE A 54 -2.50 15.62 12.10
CA ILE A 54 -2.27 14.79 13.30
C ILE A 54 -1.18 13.75 13.01
N MET A 55 -1.29 13.06 11.87
CA MET A 55 -0.31 12.06 11.46
C MET A 55 1.09 12.66 11.31
N PHE A 56 1.22 13.83 10.68
CA PHE A 56 2.51 14.50 10.45
C PHE A 56 3.23 14.86 11.75
N ILE A 57 2.49 15.30 12.77
CA ILE A 57 3.07 15.58 14.09
C ILE A 57 3.53 14.28 14.76
N ALA A 58 2.69 13.23 14.75
CA ALA A 58 3.08 11.94 15.31
C ALA A 58 4.28 11.33 14.58
N ASP A 59 4.37 11.51 13.26
CA ASP A 59 5.49 11.09 12.45
C ASP A 59 6.77 11.87 12.77
N ALA A 60 6.69 13.14 13.16
CA ALA A 60 7.86 13.89 13.63
C ALA A 60 8.50 13.20 14.85
N TRP A 61 7.69 12.77 15.81
CA TRP A 61 8.17 12.04 16.98
C TRP A 61 8.74 10.68 16.61
N LEU A 62 8.02 9.93 15.77
CA LEU A 62 8.44 8.61 15.29
C LEU A 62 9.80 8.66 14.58
N THR A 63 9.98 9.65 13.72
CA THR A 63 11.12 9.73 12.82
C THR A 63 12.35 10.30 13.50
N PHE A 64 12.17 11.25 14.42
CA PHE A 64 13.24 11.76 15.26
C PHE A 64 13.94 10.65 16.06
N MET A 65 13.19 9.64 16.53
CA MET A 65 13.80 8.50 17.23
C MET A 65 14.77 7.71 16.33
N ASN A 66 14.56 7.69 15.01
CA ASN A 66 15.37 6.93 14.07
C ASN A 66 16.51 7.75 13.47
N THR A 67 16.24 9.01 13.14
CA THR A 67 17.21 9.92 12.53
C THR A 67 17.18 11.25 13.28
N PRO A 68 17.66 11.30 14.54
CA PRO A 68 17.65 12.54 15.31
C PRO A 68 18.48 13.62 14.60
N ASN A 69 17.95 14.85 14.65
CA ASN A 69 18.55 16.05 14.07
C ASN A 69 18.10 17.27 14.90
N GLY A 70 18.73 18.43 14.71
CA GLY A 70 18.37 19.66 15.43
C GLY A 70 18.73 19.63 16.92
N ILE A 71 19.65 18.76 17.32
CA ILE A 71 20.15 18.62 18.70
C ILE A 71 21.67 18.85 18.75
N SER A 72 22.17 19.28 19.90
CA SER A 72 23.61 19.40 20.18
C SER A 72 24.26 18.03 20.36
N GLU A 73 25.59 17.99 20.44
CA GLU A 73 26.35 16.78 20.78
C GLU A 73 25.98 16.22 22.16
N THR A 74 25.54 17.07 23.07
CA THR A 74 25.03 16.70 24.41
C THR A 74 23.55 16.28 24.38
N GLY A 75 22.91 16.27 23.21
CA GLY A 75 21.53 15.86 23.00
C GLY A 75 20.50 16.95 23.34
N GLU A 76 20.89 18.20 23.55
CA GLU A 76 19.96 19.29 23.84
C GLU A 76 19.35 19.88 22.57
N LEU A 77 18.10 20.33 22.65
CA LEU A 77 17.40 20.90 21.50
C LEU A 77 18.07 22.21 21.05
N VAL A 78 18.51 22.25 19.80
CA VAL A 78 19.04 23.46 19.14
C VAL A 78 18.00 24.05 18.20
N SER A 79 17.29 23.20 17.45
CA SER A 79 16.28 23.62 16.47
C SER A 79 15.12 22.65 16.45
N MET A 80 13.95 23.13 16.85
CA MET A 80 12.71 22.35 16.83
C MET A 80 12.29 21.98 15.41
N TRP A 81 12.50 22.89 14.46
CA TRP A 81 12.17 22.60 13.06
C TRP A 81 13.07 21.50 12.49
N ASP A 82 14.36 21.50 12.80
CA ASP A 82 15.27 20.46 12.30
C ASP A 82 15.03 19.11 12.99
N ALA A 83 14.57 19.11 14.24
CA ALA A 83 14.10 17.90 14.93
C ALA A 83 12.85 17.30 14.26
N VAL A 84 11.91 18.15 13.83
CA VAL A 84 10.72 17.74 13.07
C VAL A 84 11.09 17.29 11.65
N ASN A 85 11.74 18.15 10.88
CA ASN A 85 12.10 17.95 9.48
C ASN A 85 13.43 17.20 9.34
N ASN A 86 13.51 16.05 10.01
CA ASN A 86 14.64 15.14 9.91
C ASN A 86 14.60 14.32 8.59
N PHE A 87 15.67 13.56 8.34
CA PHE A 87 15.91 12.83 7.08
C PHE A 87 14.72 12.01 6.58
N ILE A 88 13.98 11.37 7.48
CA ILE A 88 12.92 10.43 7.09
C ILE A 88 11.50 10.94 7.36
N TRP A 89 11.34 12.19 7.84
CA TRP A 89 10.02 12.76 8.15
C TRP A 89 9.09 12.85 6.94
N MET A 90 9.50 13.53 5.87
CA MET A 90 8.66 13.57 4.67
C MET A 90 8.51 12.23 3.93
N PRO A 91 9.58 11.42 3.78
CA PRO A 91 9.42 10.08 3.22
C PRO A 91 8.41 9.21 3.96
N ILE A 92 8.40 9.22 5.31
CA ILE A 92 7.41 8.45 6.07
C ILE A 92 6.01 9.04 5.93
N ASN A 93 5.87 10.37 5.94
CA ASN A 93 4.58 11.04 5.79
C ASN A 93 3.92 10.64 4.46
N VAL A 94 4.67 10.70 3.36
CA VAL A 94 4.18 10.28 2.04
C VAL A 94 3.85 8.80 2.02
N HIS A 95 4.72 7.95 2.57
CA HIS A 95 4.47 6.52 2.65
C HIS A 95 3.19 6.21 3.46
N ARG A 96 2.99 6.85 4.60
CA ARG A 96 1.84 6.60 5.49
C ARG A 96 0.55 7.17 4.94
N ILE A 97 0.54 8.33 4.26
CA ILE A 97 -0.66 8.80 3.54
C ILE A 97 -1.12 7.72 2.56
N ILE A 98 -0.21 7.27 1.68
CA ILE A 98 -0.53 6.29 0.65
C ILE A 98 -0.97 4.96 1.28
N ALA A 99 -0.25 4.49 2.31
CA ALA A 99 -0.57 3.25 3.00
C ALA A 99 -1.93 3.33 3.72
N ASN A 100 -2.26 4.45 4.36
CA ASN A 100 -3.54 4.65 5.04
C ASN A 100 -4.71 4.69 4.06
N VAL A 101 -4.54 5.32 2.88
CA VAL A 101 -5.56 5.27 1.82
C VAL A 101 -5.74 3.83 1.31
N ALA A 102 -4.63 3.11 1.10
CA ALA A 102 -4.67 1.71 0.66
C ALA A 102 -5.42 0.82 1.67
N PHE A 103 -5.07 0.98 2.95
CA PHE A 103 -5.67 0.22 4.04
C PHE A 103 -7.13 0.59 4.28
N GLY A 104 -7.47 1.88 4.34
CA GLY A 104 -8.86 2.35 4.50
C GLY A 104 -9.76 1.86 3.37
N GLY A 105 -9.29 1.90 2.12
CA GLY A 105 -9.98 1.31 0.98
C GLY A 105 -10.21 -0.20 1.16
N SER A 106 -9.19 -0.93 1.63
CA SER A 106 -9.32 -2.38 1.86
C SER A 106 -10.30 -2.73 2.98
N VAL A 107 -10.35 -1.93 4.05
CA VAL A 107 -11.31 -2.12 5.16
C VAL A 107 -12.74 -1.82 4.68
N ALA A 108 -12.93 -0.75 3.88
CA ALA A 108 -14.22 -0.48 3.25
C ALA A 108 -14.65 -1.60 2.30
N ALA A 109 -13.70 -2.18 1.55
CA ALA A 109 -13.96 -3.32 0.68
C ALA A 109 -14.37 -4.57 1.49
N ALA A 110 -13.68 -4.84 2.60
CA ALA A 110 -14.00 -5.93 3.52
C ALA A 110 -15.37 -5.75 4.19
N TYR A 111 -15.77 -4.52 4.51
CA TYR A 111 -17.14 -4.25 4.98
C TYR A 111 -18.18 -4.53 3.90
N GLY A 112 -17.92 -4.10 2.66
CA GLY A 112 -18.74 -4.45 1.50
C GLY A 112 -18.88 -5.96 1.34
N ALA A 113 -17.77 -6.69 1.43
CA ALA A 113 -17.75 -8.16 1.38
C ALA A 113 -18.60 -8.81 2.49
N TYR A 114 -18.45 -8.34 3.74
CA TYR A 114 -19.23 -8.83 4.87
C TYR A 114 -20.73 -8.65 4.65
N LYS A 115 -21.14 -7.45 4.22
CA LYS A 115 -22.55 -7.15 3.96
C LYS A 115 -23.09 -7.85 2.72
N PHE A 116 -22.27 -8.04 1.69
CA PHE A 116 -22.62 -8.82 0.50
C PHE A 116 -22.96 -10.27 0.86
N LEU A 117 -22.10 -10.92 1.66
CA LEU A 117 -22.31 -12.32 2.07
C LEU A 117 -23.53 -12.50 2.97
N GLY A 118 -23.88 -11.47 3.75
CA GLY A 118 -25.08 -11.44 4.60
C GLY A 118 -26.33 -10.85 3.95
N ALA A 119 -26.27 -10.44 2.67
CA ALA A 119 -27.37 -9.77 1.99
C ALA A 119 -28.56 -10.73 1.76
N LYS A 120 -29.78 -10.26 2.06
CA LYS A 120 -31.00 -11.09 1.98
C LYS A 120 -31.76 -10.95 0.66
N ASN A 121 -31.45 -9.90 -0.10
CA ASN A 121 -32.09 -9.62 -1.38
C ASN A 121 -31.04 -9.11 -2.38
N ASP A 122 -31.41 -9.14 -3.66
CA ASP A 122 -30.48 -8.82 -4.75
C ASP A 122 -30.10 -7.33 -4.78
N ARG A 123 -30.98 -6.43 -4.31
CA ARG A 123 -30.69 -5.00 -4.22
C ARG A 123 -29.58 -4.70 -3.21
N GLU A 124 -29.66 -5.29 -2.02
CA GLU A 124 -28.60 -5.20 -1.00
C GLU A 124 -27.31 -5.80 -1.54
N ARG A 125 -27.39 -6.99 -2.15
CA ARG A 125 -26.23 -7.67 -2.72
C ARG A 125 -25.54 -6.81 -3.78
N ALA A 126 -26.30 -6.19 -4.68
CA ALA A 126 -25.79 -5.26 -5.68
C ALA A 126 -25.12 -4.03 -5.07
N HIS A 127 -25.73 -3.42 -4.05
CA HIS A 127 -25.17 -2.26 -3.37
C HIS A 127 -23.82 -2.56 -2.70
N TYR A 128 -23.74 -3.67 -1.96
CA TYR A 128 -22.52 -4.05 -1.26
C TYR A 128 -21.44 -4.60 -2.18
N ASP A 129 -21.82 -5.16 -3.33
CA ASP A 129 -20.88 -5.49 -4.39
C ASP A 129 -20.20 -4.24 -4.96
N TRP A 130 -20.99 -3.21 -5.24
CA TRP A 130 -20.47 -1.90 -5.64
C TRP A 130 -19.55 -1.30 -4.58
N MET A 131 -19.95 -1.36 -3.31
CA MET A 131 -19.12 -0.87 -2.20
C MET A 131 -17.79 -1.63 -2.11
N GLY A 132 -17.84 -2.97 -2.20
CA GLY A 132 -16.66 -3.83 -2.23
C GLY A 132 -15.70 -3.46 -3.36
N TYR A 133 -16.24 -3.23 -4.56
CA TYR A 133 -15.47 -2.78 -5.71
C TYR A 133 -14.84 -1.39 -5.51
N ILE A 134 -15.59 -0.39 -5.03
CA ILE A 134 -15.06 0.96 -4.82
C ILE A 134 -13.96 0.97 -3.77
N GLY A 135 -14.16 0.26 -2.65
CA GLY A 135 -13.13 0.10 -1.62
C GLY A 135 -11.85 -0.53 -2.19
N ASN A 136 -11.99 -1.62 -2.94
CA ASN A 136 -10.85 -2.29 -3.57
C ASN A 136 -10.17 -1.41 -4.63
N PHE A 137 -10.93 -0.63 -5.39
CA PHE A 137 -10.39 0.32 -6.35
C PHE A 137 -9.53 1.39 -5.67
N ILE A 138 -10.00 1.97 -4.57
CA ILE A 138 -9.22 2.92 -3.76
C ILE A 138 -7.96 2.23 -3.22
N ALA A 139 -8.11 1.02 -2.68
CA ALA A 139 -7.02 0.25 -2.10
C ALA A 139 -5.89 0.01 -3.11
N ILE A 140 -6.23 -0.51 -4.29
CA ILE A 140 -5.27 -0.81 -5.35
C ILE A 140 -4.65 0.46 -5.91
N SER A 141 -5.45 1.52 -6.12
CA SER A 141 -4.95 2.79 -6.66
C SER A 141 -3.86 3.39 -5.77
N ALA A 142 -4.00 3.28 -4.45
CA ALA A 142 -2.98 3.69 -3.49
C ALA A 142 -1.86 2.64 -3.33
N LEU A 143 -2.14 1.34 -3.48
CA LEU A 143 -1.11 0.30 -3.43
C LEU A 143 -0.08 0.44 -4.56
N LEU A 144 -0.50 0.80 -5.78
CA LEU A 144 0.38 0.89 -6.95
C LEU A 144 1.59 1.81 -6.72
N PRO A 145 1.45 3.06 -6.21
CA PRO A 145 2.60 3.92 -5.90
C PRO A 145 3.29 3.63 -4.56
N LEU A 146 2.70 2.81 -3.67
CA LEU A 146 3.22 2.61 -2.31
C LEU A 146 4.65 2.06 -2.25
N PRO A 147 5.07 1.07 -3.07
CA PRO A 147 6.46 0.60 -3.09
C PRO A 147 7.46 1.74 -3.34
N PHE A 148 7.09 2.74 -4.14
CA PHE A 148 7.96 3.88 -4.45
C PHE A 148 8.23 4.74 -3.23
N ALA A 149 7.20 5.04 -2.44
CA ALA A 149 7.36 5.75 -1.18
C ALA A 149 8.23 4.95 -0.19
N GLY A 150 8.10 3.62 -0.20
CA GLY A 150 8.98 2.72 0.57
C GLY A 150 10.44 2.77 0.13
N TYR A 151 10.71 2.78 -1.17
CA TYR A 151 12.08 2.90 -1.71
C TYR A 151 12.70 4.25 -1.38
N TRP A 152 11.92 5.34 -1.48
CA TRP A 152 12.40 6.66 -1.08
C TRP A 152 12.76 6.70 0.39
N LEU A 153 11.89 6.18 1.27
CA LEU A 153 12.18 6.05 2.69
C LEU A 153 13.48 5.27 2.96
N GLY A 154 13.65 4.11 2.32
CA GLY A 154 14.88 3.30 2.45
C GLY A 154 16.13 4.06 2.01
N LYS A 155 16.05 4.80 0.89
CA LYS A 155 17.16 5.62 0.40
C LYS A 155 17.58 6.70 1.41
N GLU A 156 16.63 7.40 2.03
CA GLU A 156 16.94 8.45 3.01
C GLU A 156 17.55 7.88 4.30
N ILE A 157 17.11 6.69 4.73
CA ILE A 157 17.76 5.96 5.85
C ILE A 157 19.24 5.67 5.52
N TYR A 158 19.52 5.17 4.33
CA TYR A 158 20.89 4.91 3.87
C TYR A 158 21.74 6.18 3.75
N ALA A 159 21.13 7.30 3.34
CA ALA A 159 21.80 8.58 3.23
C ALA A 159 22.17 9.16 4.61
N TYR A 160 21.30 8.96 5.61
CA TYR A 160 21.57 9.35 6.98
C TYR A 160 22.65 8.49 7.64
N SER A 161 22.54 7.16 7.54
CA SER A 161 23.54 6.24 8.11
C SER A 161 23.65 4.95 7.30
N GLN A 162 24.86 4.72 6.76
CA GLN A 162 25.18 3.45 6.09
C GLN A 162 25.00 2.26 7.03
N SER A 163 25.32 2.40 8.31
CA SER A 163 25.15 1.35 9.32
C SER A 163 23.69 0.95 9.50
N LEU A 164 22.79 1.94 9.63
CA LEU A 164 21.34 1.68 9.69
C LEU A 164 20.83 1.02 8.41
N GLY A 165 21.29 1.51 7.25
CA GLY A 165 20.93 0.91 5.96
C GLY A 165 21.37 -0.56 5.85
N ILE A 166 22.61 -0.87 6.22
CA ILE A 166 23.13 -2.25 6.23
C ILE A 166 22.34 -3.11 7.22
N THR A 167 22.03 -2.59 8.41
CA THR A 167 21.21 -3.30 9.41
C THR A 167 19.81 -3.62 8.86
N LEU A 168 19.18 -2.66 8.17
CA LEU A 168 17.86 -2.81 7.57
C LEU A 168 17.82 -3.93 6.53
N MET A 169 18.87 -4.05 5.72
CA MET A 169 18.96 -5.02 4.62
C MET A 169 19.74 -6.29 4.98
N GLY A 170 20.23 -6.39 6.21
CA GLY A 170 21.10 -7.47 6.69
C GLY A 170 20.46 -8.30 7.80
N GLY A 171 21.09 -9.45 8.08
CA GLY A 171 20.73 -10.32 9.20
C GLY A 171 19.24 -10.67 9.26
N THR A 172 18.67 -10.61 10.47
CA THR A 172 17.27 -10.93 10.75
C THR A 172 16.28 -10.02 10.03
N PHE A 173 16.59 -8.73 9.86
CA PHE A 173 15.69 -7.78 9.17
C PHE A 173 15.54 -8.10 7.69
N SER A 174 16.58 -8.61 7.02
CA SER A 174 16.49 -9.04 5.62
C SER A 174 15.38 -10.06 5.38
N TRP A 175 15.16 -10.99 6.31
CA TRP A 175 14.09 -11.98 6.25
C TRP A 175 12.71 -11.38 6.45
N LEU A 176 12.58 -10.33 7.28
CA LEU A 176 11.31 -9.57 7.37
C LEU A 176 10.97 -8.92 6.04
N PHE A 177 11.95 -8.41 5.28
CA PHE A 177 11.71 -7.89 3.93
C PHE A 177 11.29 -8.99 2.95
N ILE A 178 11.74 -10.23 3.12
CA ILE A 178 11.25 -11.36 2.33
C ILE A 178 9.80 -11.70 2.70
N ILE A 179 9.47 -11.77 3.99
CA ILE A 179 8.09 -11.95 4.46
C ILE A 179 7.20 -10.82 3.93
N GLN A 180 7.68 -9.57 3.98
CA GLN A 180 7.00 -8.42 3.42
C GLN A 180 6.77 -8.57 1.91
N ALA A 181 7.77 -8.99 1.15
CA ALA A 181 7.64 -9.23 -0.29
C ALA A 181 6.59 -10.32 -0.58
N VAL A 182 6.50 -11.35 0.26
CA VAL A 182 5.46 -12.38 0.20
C VAL A 182 4.07 -11.81 0.46
N LEU A 183 3.91 -10.99 1.49
CA LEU A 183 2.63 -10.35 1.80
C LEU A 183 2.20 -9.40 0.68
N ILE A 184 3.10 -8.55 0.17
CA ILE A 184 2.78 -7.60 -0.90
C ILE A 184 2.51 -8.34 -2.23
N GLY A 185 3.29 -9.37 -2.57
CA GLY A 185 3.03 -10.21 -3.74
C GLY A 185 1.63 -10.83 -3.69
N ASN A 186 1.22 -11.31 -2.51
CA ASN A 186 -0.12 -11.81 -2.28
C ASN A 186 -1.22 -10.73 -2.36
N LEU A 187 -0.96 -9.50 -1.90
CA LEU A 187 -1.88 -8.37 -2.07
C LEU A 187 -2.16 -8.13 -3.56
N PHE A 188 -1.11 -8.07 -4.38
CA PHE A 188 -1.25 -7.89 -5.81
C PHE A 188 -1.95 -9.07 -6.48
N LEU A 189 -1.62 -10.30 -6.10
CA LEU A 189 -2.30 -11.49 -6.65
C LEU A 189 -3.80 -11.49 -6.32
N ALA A 190 -4.17 -11.25 -5.06
CA ALA A 190 -5.56 -11.21 -4.62
C ALA A 190 -6.35 -10.05 -5.25
N ALA A 191 -5.73 -8.87 -5.35
CA ALA A 191 -6.28 -7.71 -6.02
C ALA A 191 -6.60 -7.98 -7.50
N ASN A 192 -5.65 -8.58 -8.23
CA ASN A 192 -5.83 -8.97 -9.63
C ASN A 192 -6.89 -10.07 -9.77
N TYR A 193 -6.83 -11.09 -8.91
CA TYR A 193 -7.83 -12.16 -8.88
C TYR A 193 -9.25 -11.61 -8.68
N TYR A 194 -9.44 -10.69 -7.73
CA TYR A 194 -10.72 -10.01 -7.53
C TYR A 194 -11.16 -9.26 -8.79
N LEU A 195 -10.28 -8.50 -9.44
CA LEU A 195 -10.60 -7.79 -10.68
C LEU A 195 -10.99 -8.75 -11.81
N TRP A 196 -10.31 -9.88 -11.93
CA TRP A 196 -10.57 -10.87 -12.97
C TRP A 196 -11.89 -11.59 -12.77
N VAL A 197 -12.21 -12.02 -11.55
CA VAL A 197 -13.53 -12.57 -11.21
C VAL A 197 -14.61 -11.51 -11.40
N SER A 198 -14.32 -10.26 -11.03
CA SER A 198 -15.24 -9.13 -11.24
C SER A 198 -15.50 -8.81 -12.71
N MET A 199 -14.71 -9.33 -13.66
CA MET A 199 -15.05 -9.18 -15.09
C MET A 199 -16.20 -10.11 -15.51
N GLU A 200 -16.50 -11.18 -14.76
CA GLU A 200 -17.60 -12.12 -15.09
C GLU A 200 -18.98 -11.44 -15.01
N ARG A 201 -19.12 -10.42 -14.17
CA ARG A 201 -20.36 -9.63 -14.04
C ARG A 201 -20.51 -8.53 -15.10
N ILE A 202 -19.51 -8.31 -15.96
CA ILE A 202 -19.47 -7.23 -16.94
C ILE A 202 -19.67 -7.80 -18.34
N GLU A 203 -20.82 -7.52 -18.94
CA GLU A 203 -21.10 -7.93 -20.32
C GLU A 203 -20.13 -7.24 -21.31
N GLY A 204 -19.52 -8.03 -22.19
CA GLY A 204 -18.50 -7.58 -23.14
C GLY A 204 -17.05 -7.69 -22.63
N ALA A 205 -16.84 -8.01 -21.34
CA ALA A 205 -15.49 -8.21 -20.79
C ALA A 205 -14.88 -9.56 -21.17
N GLU A 206 -15.67 -10.50 -21.72
CA GLU A 206 -15.25 -11.85 -22.10
C GLU A 206 -14.07 -11.82 -23.10
N ARG A 207 -14.02 -10.79 -23.96
CA ARG A 207 -12.93 -10.55 -24.92
C ARG A 207 -11.55 -10.40 -24.27
N TYR A 208 -11.51 -9.97 -23.00
CA TYR A 208 -10.28 -9.78 -22.25
C TYR A 208 -9.86 -11.02 -21.46
N ARG A 209 -10.73 -12.03 -21.32
CA ARG A 209 -10.46 -13.26 -20.57
C ARG A 209 -9.21 -14.00 -21.03
N LYS A 210 -8.94 -13.98 -22.34
CA LYS A 210 -7.74 -14.61 -22.95
C LYS A 210 -6.42 -14.02 -22.45
N PHE A 211 -6.42 -12.79 -21.94
CA PHE A 211 -5.21 -12.12 -21.44
C PHE A 211 -4.88 -12.48 -19.99
N ILE A 212 -5.88 -12.92 -19.20
CA ILE A 212 -5.73 -13.21 -17.76
C ILE A 212 -4.59 -14.20 -17.51
N LYS A 213 -4.46 -15.26 -18.32
CA LYS A 213 -3.39 -16.26 -18.16
C LYS A 213 -1.98 -15.67 -18.30
N TYR A 214 -1.79 -14.68 -19.18
CA TYR A 214 -0.50 -14.01 -19.37
C TYR A 214 -0.21 -13.02 -18.23
N LEU A 215 -1.24 -12.31 -17.75
CA LEU A 215 -1.12 -11.43 -16.58
C LEU A 215 -0.80 -12.23 -15.32
N LEU A 216 -1.45 -13.38 -15.13
CA LEU A 216 -1.15 -14.31 -14.05
C LEU A 216 0.27 -14.85 -14.13
N ALA A 217 0.73 -15.29 -15.31
CA ALA A 217 2.10 -15.75 -15.50
C ALA A 217 3.12 -14.64 -15.17
N SER A 218 2.88 -13.41 -15.62
CA SER A 218 3.72 -12.25 -15.31
C SER A 218 3.78 -11.98 -13.80
N ILE A 219 2.62 -11.93 -13.12
CA ILE A 219 2.55 -11.74 -11.66
C ILE A 219 3.26 -12.87 -10.93
N ALA A 220 3.05 -14.13 -11.31
CA ALA A 220 3.67 -15.28 -10.67
C ALA A 220 5.20 -15.25 -10.80
N VAL A 221 5.73 -14.99 -11.99
CA VAL A 221 7.18 -14.89 -12.22
C VAL A 221 7.77 -13.72 -11.42
N CYS A 222 7.15 -12.54 -11.48
CA CYS A 222 7.64 -11.38 -10.73
C CYS A 222 7.57 -11.63 -9.21
N PHE A 223 6.52 -12.31 -8.75
CA PHE A 223 6.37 -12.65 -7.34
C PHE A 223 7.47 -13.61 -6.89
N LEU A 224 7.74 -14.68 -7.65
CA LEU A 224 8.82 -15.64 -7.34
C LEU A 224 10.18 -14.94 -7.27
N VAL A 225 10.50 -14.07 -8.24
CA VAL A 225 11.75 -13.29 -8.23
C VAL A 225 11.80 -12.39 -7.00
N TRP A 226 10.73 -11.65 -6.70
CA TRP A 226 10.72 -10.70 -5.59
C TRP A 226 10.86 -11.39 -4.22
N ALA A 227 10.21 -12.54 -4.06
CA ALA A 227 10.26 -13.36 -2.85
C ALA A 227 11.59 -14.12 -2.67
N THR A 228 12.48 -14.15 -3.67
CA THR A 228 13.75 -14.86 -3.56
C THR A 228 14.69 -14.15 -2.56
N PRO A 229 15.21 -14.86 -1.54
CA PRO A 229 16.18 -14.30 -0.59
C PRO A 229 17.58 -14.18 -1.20
N HIS A 230 18.33 -13.16 -0.81
CA HIS A 230 19.74 -13.01 -1.21
C HIS A 230 20.68 -13.91 -0.40
N SER A 231 20.35 -14.14 0.88
CA SER A 231 21.07 -15.01 1.80
C SER A 231 20.13 -16.10 2.30
N LEU A 232 20.52 -17.36 2.16
CA LEU A 232 19.79 -18.50 2.72
C LEU A 232 20.24 -18.75 4.16
N VAL A 233 19.32 -19.19 5.01
CA VAL A 233 19.70 -19.79 6.30
C VAL A 233 20.19 -21.19 5.96
N ALA A 234 21.51 -21.33 5.87
CA ALA A 234 22.18 -22.55 5.49
C ALA A 234 23.11 -23.01 6.61
N SER A 235 23.22 -24.32 6.78
CA SER A 235 24.26 -24.96 7.60
C SER A 235 25.65 -24.67 7.02
N VAL A 236 26.69 -24.98 7.82
CA VAL A 236 28.07 -24.84 7.38
C VAL A 236 28.36 -25.78 6.20
N GLU A 237 27.81 -27.01 6.24
CA GLU A 237 27.91 -27.98 5.14
C GLU A 237 27.28 -27.45 3.86
N GLU A 238 26.06 -26.91 3.94
CA GLU A 238 25.35 -26.35 2.78
C GLU A 238 26.07 -25.13 2.22
N SER A 239 26.59 -24.24 3.08
CA SER A 239 27.36 -23.07 2.65
C SER A 239 28.64 -23.48 1.92
N ARG A 240 29.32 -24.54 2.38
CA ARG A 240 30.47 -25.12 1.67
C ARG A 240 30.07 -25.74 0.34
N ALA A 241 28.96 -26.49 0.31
CA ALA A 241 28.44 -27.11 -0.91
C ALA A 241 28.02 -26.08 -1.97
N MET A 242 27.51 -24.91 -1.56
CA MET A 242 27.16 -23.81 -2.45
C MET A 242 28.37 -22.99 -2.92
N GLY A 243 29.56 -23.23 -2.37
CA GLY A 243 30.78 -22.47 -2.70
C GLY A 243 30.84 -21.08 -2.06
N GLY A 244 30.06 -20.81 -1.00
CA GLY A 244 30.06 -19.52 -0.31
C GLY A 244 28.79 -19.25 0.51
N SER A 245 28.66 -18.00 0.98
CA SER A 245 27.50 -17.53 1.75
C SER A 245 26.23 -17.31 0.92
N HIS A 246 26.33 -17.37 -0.41
CA HIS A 246 25.23 -17.11 -1.34
C HIS A 246 25.09 -18.24 -2.36
N HIS A 247 23.86 -18.66 -2.60
CA HIS A 247 23.56 -19.63 -3.64
C HIS A 247 23.84 -19.03 -5.03
N PRO A 248 24.54 -19.72 -5.94
CA PRO A 248 25.01 -19.17 -7.22
C PRO A 248 23.87 -18.70 -8.14
N VAL A 249 22.72 -19.38 -8.12
CA VAL A 249 21.52 -19.00 -8.89
C VAL A 249 20.60 -18.05 -8.10
N LEU A 250 20.09 -18.49 -6.93
CA LEU A 250 19.11 -17.72 -6.15
C LEU A 250 19.66 -16.39 -5.61
N GLY A 251 20.95 -16.34 -5.26
CA GLY A 251 21.59 -15.12 -4.77
C GLY A 251 21.50 -13.97 -5.78
N VAL A 252 21.56 -14.28 -7.08
CA VAL A 252 21.42 -13.30 -8.17
C VAL A 252 20.02 -12.70 -8.19
N LEU A 253 18.97 -13.53 -8.04
CA LEU A 253 17.58 -13.06 -7.99
C LEU A 253 17.26 -12.28 -6.70
N GLY A 254 17.99 -12.56 -5.62
CA GLY A 254 17.82 -11.90 -4.33
C GLY A 254 18.33 -10.45 -4.26
N VAL A 255 19.07 -9.95 -5.26
CA VAL A 255 19.57 -8.57 -5.22
C VAL A 255 18.48 -7.54 -5.53
N MET A 256 18.68 -6.30 -5.05
CA MET A 256 17.77 -5.17 -5.29
C MET A 256 17.46 -4.93 -6.77
N SER A 257 18.37 -5.27 -7.68
CA SER A 257 18.15 -5.06 -9.10
C SER A 257 17.04 -5.95 -9.67
N ALA A 258 17.09 -7.25 -9.39
CA ALA A 258 16.00 -8.18 -9.73
C ALA A 258 14.68 -7.81 -9.04
N LYS A 259 14.74 -7.51 -7.73
CA LYS A 259 13.55 -7.17 -6.95
C LYS A 259 12.84 -5.93 -7.49
N ASN A 260 13.58 -4.84 -7.76
CA ASN A 260 13.01 -3.61 -8.29
C ASN A 260 12.39 -3.81 -9.68
N THR A 261 13.06 -4.55 -10.57
CA THR A 261 12.53 -4.87 -11.90
C THR A 261 11.24 -5.69 -11.80
N ALA A 262 11.22 -6.73 -10.95
CA ALA A 262 10.04 -7.55 -10.73
C ALA A 262 8.86 -6.74 -10.19
N VAL A 263 9.08 -5.88 -9.19
CA VAL A 263 8.04 -5.00 -8.62
C VAL A 263 7.46 -4.06 -9.66
N ASN A 264 8.29 -3.41 -10.47
CA ASN A 264 7.84 -2.47 -11.49
C ASN A 264 7.00 -3.16 -12.58
N ILE A 265 7.41 -4.35 -13.03
CA ILE A 265 6.62 -5.16 -13.99
C ILE A 265 5.31 -5.63 -13.37
N LEU A 266 5.32 -6.00 -12.09
CA LEU A 266 4.13 -6.44 -11.35
C LEU A 266 3.12 -5.29 -11.17
N ILE A 267 3.59 -4.06 -10.90
CA ILE A 267 2.77 -2.84 -10.88
C ILE A 267 2.14 -2.60 -12.25
N LEU A 268 2.93 -2.63 -13.33
CA LEU A 268 2.42 -2.44 -14.70
C LEU A 268 1.39 -3.52 -15.07
N THR A 269 1.64 -4.77 -14.69
CA THR A 269 0.72 -5.89 -14.95
C THR A 269 -0.62 -5.69 -14.24
N THR A 270 -0.57 -5.25 -12.98
CA THR A 270 -1.78 -4.94 -12.20
C THR A 270 -2.54 -3.75 -12.78
N TYR A 271 -1.82 -2.71 -13.21
CA TYR A 271 -2.40 -1.57 -13.88
C TYR A 271 -3.07 -1.94 -15.22
N ILE A 272 -2.49 -2.87 -15.98
CA ILE A 272 -3.14 -3.45 -17.17
C ILE A 272 -4.44 -4.18 -16.80
N SER A 273 -4.45 -5.02 -15.75
CA SER A 273 -5.70 -5.65 -15.28
C SER A 273 -6.79 -4.62 -14.97
N PHE A 274 -6.41 -3.50 -14.34
CA PHE A 274 -7.33 -2.40 -14.05
C PHE A 274 -7.88 -1.75 -15.33
N LEU A 275 -7.02 -1.49 -16.33
CA LEU A 275 -7.45 -0.96 -17.62
C LEU A 275 -8.41 -1.92 -18.34
N LEU A 276 -8.11 -3.22 -18.36
CA LEU A 276 -8.99 -4.21 -18.98
C LEU A 276 -10.36 -4.24 -18.30
N TYR A 277 -10.39 -4.20 -16.97
CA TYR A 277 -11.62 -4.10 -16.20
C TYR A 277 -12.40 -2.82 -16.56
N ARG A 278 -11.75 -1.66 -16.55
CA ARG A 278 -12.38 -0.36 -16.85
C ARG A 278 -12.95 -0.28 -18.27
N ARG A 279 -12.32 -1.00 -19.20
CA ARG A 279 -12.75 -1.12 -20.59
C ARG A 279 -13.77 -2.23 -20.79
N GLY A 280 -14.08 -3.06 -19.79
CA GLY A 280 -14.86 -4.30 -19.91
C GLY A 280 -16.08 -4.15 -20.80
N ASN A 281 -17.00 -3.25 -20.44
CA ASN A 281 -18.23 -2.97 -21.19
C ASN A 281 -18.11 -1.81 -22.19
N LYS A 282 -16.91 -1.27 -22.47
CA LYS A 282 -16.74 -0.07 -23.30
C LYS A 282 -16.13 -0.39 -24.67
N GLU A 283 -16.67 0.22 -25.71
CA GLU A 283 -16.11 0.18 -27.06
C GLU A 283 -15.74 1.59 -27.53
N ALA A 284 -14.51 1.76 -27.99
CA ALA A 284 -14.01 3.04 -28.45
C ALA A 284 -14.67 3.43 -29.78
N THR A 285 -15.22 4.63 -29.84
CA THR A 285 -15.94 5.18 -31.01
C THR A 285 -15.15 6.24 -31.76
N VAL A 286 -14.01 6.67 -31.21
CA VAL A 286 -13.15 7.69 -31.81
C VAL A 286 -12.42 7.14 -33.04
N SER A 287 -12.26 7.96 -34.08
CA SER A 287 -11.62 7.57 -35.35
C SER A 287 -10.17 7.10 -35.20
N TRP A 288 -9.46 7.65 -34.22
CA TRP A 288 -8.06 7.32 -33.91
C TRP A 288 -7.92 6.15 -32.92
N ALA A 289 -8.99 5.36 -32.68
CA ALA A 289 -8.99 4.31 -31.67
C ALA A 289 -7.86 3.28 -31.86
N ARG A 290 -7.59 2.89 -33.11
CA ARG A 290 -6.49 1.97 -33.44
C ARG A 290 -5.14 2.59 -33.09
N THR A 291 -4.90 3.83 -33.51
CA THR A 291 -3.66 4.57 -33.22
C THR A 291 -3.45 4.75 -31.73
N GLY A 292 -4.50 5.12 -30.98
CA GLY A 292 -4.43 5.28 -29.52
C GLY A 292 -4.04 4.00 -28.79
N ASN A 293 -4.63 2.85 -29.17
CA ASN A 293 -4.25 1.56 -28.61
C ASN A 293 -2.80 1.16 -28.96
N ILE A 294 -2.35 1.44 -30.20
CA ILE A 294 -0.95 1.20 -30.60
C ILE A 294 0.00 2.05 -29.76
N ILE A 295 -0.30 3.34 -29.56
CA ILE A 295 0.51 4.23 -28.73
C ILE A 295 0.60 3.71 -27.29
N GLN A 296 -0.52 3.32 -26.68
CA GLN A 296 -0.51 2.77 -25.32
C GLN A 296 0.31 1.48 -25.22
N PHE A 297 0.16 0.57 -26.20
CA PHE A 297 0.97 -0.64 -26.26
C PHE A 297 2.47 -0.32 -26.39
N SER A 298 2.84 0.62 -27.27
CA SER A 298 4.23 1.06 -27.45
C SER A 298 4.80 1.68 -26.19
N ILE A 299 4.03 2.49 -25.45
CA ILE A 299 4.44 3.04 -24.15
C ILE A 299 4.73 1.92 -23.16
N PHE A 300 3.83 0.94 -23.02
CA PHE A 300 4.07 -0.21 -22.13
C PHE A 300 5.31 -1.00 -22.54
N ALA A 301 5.45 -1.33 -23.82
CA ALA A 301 6.59 -2.09 -24.33
C ALA A 301 7.91 -1.35 -24.07
N ALA A 302 7.97 -0.05 -24.40
CA ALA A 302 9.16 0.77 -24.18
C ALA A 302 9.55 0.85 -22.69
N VAL A 303 8.57 1.06 -21.80
CA VAL A 303 8.83 1.14 -20.36
C VAL A 303 9.24 -0.21 -19.78
N ILE A 304 8.63 -1.32 -20.21
CA ILE A 304 9.05 -2.66 -19.78
C ILE A 304 10.49 -2.93 -20.22
N ILE A 305 10.82 -2.65 -21.49
CA ILE A 305 12.19 -2.80 -22.01
C ILE A 305 13.18 -1.96 -21.20
N PHE A 306 12.83 -0.70 -20.90
CA PHE A 306 13.68 0.20 -20.12
C PHE A 306 13.88 -0.29 -18.69
N VAL A 307 12.82 -0.74 -18.00
CA VAL A 307 12.89 -1.28 -16.63
C VAL A 307 13.73 -2.56 -16.59
N VAL A 308 13.57 -3.44 -17.57
CA VAL A 308 14.39 -4.67 -17.70
C VAL A 308 15.85 -4.30 -17.99
N PHE A 309 16.10 -3.37 -18.90
CA PHE A 309 17.45 -2.90 -19.21
C PHE A 309 18.16 -2.35 -17.97
N LEU A 310 17.51 -1.45 -17.21
CA LEU A 310 18.08 -0.91 -15.97
C LEU A 310 18.28 -2.00 -14.90
N GLY A 311 17.39 -3.00 -14.87
CA GLY A 311 17.54 -4.19 -14.02
C GLY A 311 18.76 -5.03 -14.37
N VAL A 312 18.99 -5.27 -15.65
CA VAL A 312 20.17 -6.03 -16.13
C VAL A 312 21.44 -5.21 -15.90
N TYR A 313 21.42 -3.93 -16.25
CA TYR A 313 22.55 -3.01 -16.04
C TYR A 313 22.94 -2.90 -14.56
N GLY A 314 21.96 -2.95 -13.65
CA GLY A 314 22.18 -2.88 -12.21
C GLY A 314 23.09 -3.99 -11.65
N TYR A 315 23.25 -5.13 -12.34
CA TYR A 315 24.19 -6.18 -11.95
C TYR A 315 25.66 -5.79 -12.17
N PHE A 316 25.93 -4.91 -13.13
CA PHE A 316 27.28 -4.54 -13.57
C PHE A 316 27.80 -3.26 -12.93
N VAL A 317 27.03 -2.66 -12.02
CA VAL A 317 27.39 -1.41 -11.33
C VAL A 317 27.49 -1.60 -9.82
N GLU A 318 28.20 -0.68 -9.17
CA GLU A 318 28.33 -0.60 -7.72
C GLU A 318 26.97 -0.43 -7.02
N ALA A 319 26.89 -0.89 -5.76
CA ALA A 319 25.64 -0.89 -4.99
C ALA A 319 24.98 0.49 -4.87
N ARG A 320 25.78 1.56 -4.70
CA ARG A 320 25.26 2.93 -4.62
C ARG A 320 24.57 3.36 -5.91
N VAL A 321 25.20 3.09 -7.06
CA VAL A 321 24.62 3.38 -8.38
C VAL A 321 23.38 2.52 -8.61
N ARG A 322 23.45 1.23 -8.28
CA ARG A 322 22.32 0.28 -8.38
C ARG A 322 21.08 0.77 -7.62
N ILE A 323 21.24 1.27 -6.40
CA ILE A 323 20.14 1.85 -5.62
C ILE A 323 19.57 3.07 -6.33
N GLY A 324 20.42 3.93 -6.89
CA GLY A 324 20.01 5.09 -7.68
C GLY A 324 19.19 4.75 -8.93
N LEU A 325 19.44 3.61 -9.59
CA LEU A 325 18.69 3.14 -10.77
C LEU A 325 17.21 2.85 -10.48
N SER A 326 16.82 2.70 -9.21
CA SER A 326 15.40 2.56 -8.85
C SER A 326 14.58 3.79 -9.26
N VAL A 327 15.12 5.00 -9.12
CA VAL A 327 14.41 6.26 -9.41
C VAL A 327 13.95 6.33 -10.88
N PRO A 328 14.81 6.17 -11.89
CA PRO A 328 14.37 6.19 -13.29
C PRO A 328 13.42 5.03 -13.63
N GLN A 329 13.58 3.84 -13.04
CA GLN A 329 12.60 2.75 -13.22
C GLN A 329 11.21 3.19 -12.75
N VAL A 330 11.12 3.71 -11.52
CA VAL A 330 9.87 4.17 -10.92
C VAL A 330 9.24 5.29 -11.75
N LEU A 331 10.01 6.30 -12.13
CA LEU A 331 9.52 7.43 -12.92
C LEU A 331 8.98 6.98 -14.28
N SER A 332 9.62 5.99 -14.91
CA SER A 332 9.15 5.43 -16.18
C SER A 332 7.82 4.69 -16.04
N VAL A 333 7.61 3.95 -14.93
CA VAL A 333 6.35 3.27 -14.63
C VAL A 333 5.24 4.27 -14.33
N LEU A 334 5.50 5.28 -13.50
CA LEU A 334 4.55 6.36 -13.22
C LEU A 334 4.18 7.12 -14.50
N PHE A 335 5.17 7.41 -15.35
CA PHE A 335 4.94 8.01 -16.66
C PHE A 335 4.02 7.14 -17.51
N ALA A 336 4.28 5.83 -17.63
CA ALA A 336 3.39 4.93 -18.36
C ALA A 336 1.96 4.97 -17.80
N MET A 337 1.80 4.86 -16.49
CA MET A 337 0.48 4.88 -15.84
C MET A 337 -0.27 6.19 -16.11
N ILE A 338 0.40 7.33 -15.99
CA ILE A 338 -0.23 8.65 -16.21
C ILE A 338 -0.56 8.84 -17.69
N ALA A 339 0.42 8.65 -18.57
CA ALA A 339 0.25 8.85 -20.01
C ALA A 339 -0.82 7.92 -20.59
N VAL A 340 -0.79 6.63 -20.23
CA VAL A 340 -1.79 5.66 -20.68
C VAL A 340 -3.17 6.00 -20.12
N THR A 341 -3.27 6.44 -18.86
CA THR A 341 -4.57 6.87 -18.28
C THR A 341 -5.15 8.06 -19.04
N ILE A 342 -4.33 9.07 -19.35
CA ILE A 342 -4.74 10.25 -20.11
C ILE A 342 -5.25 9.83 -21.49
N ILE A 343 -4.48 9.00 -22.22
CA ILE A 343 -4.90 8.50 -23.53
C ILE A 343 -6.20 7.71 -23.41
N ASP A 344 -6.34 6.86 -22.39
CA ASP A 344 -7.52 6.03 -22.17
C ASP A 344 -8.78 6.86 -21.90
N ILE A 345 -8.67 7.94 -21.13
CA ILE A 345 -9.78 8.87 -20.87
C ILE A 345 -10.30 9.46 -22.19
N PHE A 346 -9.40 9.91 -23.08
CA PHE A 346 -9.80 10.48 -24.36
C PHE A 346 -10.28 9.42 -25.36
N LEU A 347 -9.68 8.24 -25.34
CA LEU A 347 -10.04 7.11 -26.21
C LEU A 347 -11.50 6.65 -25.99
N PHE A 348 -11.97 6.73 -24.74
CA PHE A 348 -13.30 6.28 -24.33
C PHE A 348 -14.26 7.42 -23.95
N LYS A 349 -13.96 8.68 -24.32
CA LYS A 349 -14.77 9.87 -23.97
C LYS A 349 -16.25 9.77 -24.41
N ASN A 350 -16.54 9.04 -25.47
CA ASN A 350 -17.91 8.77 -25.98
C ASN A 350 -18.10 7.28 -26.29
N ALA A 351 -17.54 6.42 -25.44
CA ALA A 351 -17.55 4.99 -25.68
C ALA A 351 -18.96 4.43 -25.79
N LYS A 352 -19.17 3.51 -26.74
CA LYS A 352 -20.40 2.72 -26.80
C LYS A 352 -20.38 1.72 -25.66
N ILE A 353 -21.42 1.71 -24.83
CA ILE A 353 -21.59 0.70 -23.78
C ILE A 353 -22.15 -0.56 -24.43
N ARG A 354 -21.40 -1.66 -24.33
CA ARG A 354 -21.77 -2.96 -24.91
C ARG A 354 -22.80 -3.72 -24.08
N GLY A 355 -22.84 -3.47 -22.78
CA GLY A 355 -23.75 -4.13 -21.86
C GLY A 355 -23.65 -3.59 -20.45
N GLU A 356 -24.58 -4.02 -19.61
CA GLU A 356 -24.70 -3.55 -18.23
C GLU A 356 -23.73 -4.26 -17.30
N ILE A 357 -23.43 -3.61 -16.17
CA ILE A 357 -22.68 -4.23 -15.08
C ILE A 357 -23.71 -4.86 -14.14
N ARG A 358 -23.70 -6.19 -14.05
CA ARG A 358 -24.63 -6.96 -13.20
C ARG A 358 -24.14 -6.97 -11.74
N TRP A 359 -24.31 -5.84 -11.06
CA TRP A 359 -23.95 -5.74 -9.64
C TRP A 359 -24.69 -6.79 -8.81
N GLY A 360 -23.97 -7.45 -7.91
CA GLY A 360 -24.53 -8.52 -7.08
C GLY A 360 -24.31 -9.92 -7.65
N ASP A 361 -24.03 -10.03 -8.95
CA ASP A 361 -23.70 -11.29 -9.64
C ASP A 361 -22.21 -11.62 -9.48
N MET A 362 -21.82 -11.87 -8.22
CA MET A 362 -20.44 -12.19 -7.84
C MET A 362 -20.38 -13.45 -7.00
N PRO A 363 -19.43 -14.36 -7.25
CA PRO A 363 -19.27 -15.54 -6.41
C PRO A 363 -18.66 -15.17 -5.06
N ALA A 364 -19.01 -15.90 -4.00
CA ALA A 364 -18.51 -15.68 -2.63
C ALA A 364 -16.97 -15.65 -2.53
N ARG A 365 -16.27 -16.42 -3.39
CA ARG A 365 -14.80 -16.44 -3.47
C ARG A 365 -14.17 -15.07 -3.75
N ALA A 366 -14.87 -14.17 -4.43
CA ALA A 366 -14.38 -12.80 -4.64
C ALA A 366 -14.41 -11.99 -3.34
N GLN A 367 -15.43 -12.21 -2.51
CA GLN A 367 -15.56 -11.53 -1.22
C GLN A 367 -14.48 -11.99 -0.23
N TYR A 368 -14.11 -13.27 -0.26
CA TYR A 368 -12.97 -13.78 0.50
C TYR A 368 -11.65 -13.14 0.08
N ALA A 369 -11.48 -12.81 -1.19
CA ALA A 369 -10.31 -12.06 -1.66
C ALA A 369 -10.26 -10.64 -1.04
N LEU A 370 -11.40 -9.97 -0.89
CA LEU A 370 -11.45 -8.64 -0.24
C LEU A 370 -11.06 -8.70 1.25
N PHE A 371 -11.54 -9.70 1.98
CA PHE A 371 -11.09 -9.93 3.36
C PHE A 371 -9.60 -10.22 3.43
N PHE A 372 -9.12 -11.10 2.55
CA PHE A 372 -7.71 -11.46 2.48
C PHE A 372 -6.82 -10.23 2.23
N ILE A 373 -7.23 -9.33 1.33
CA ILE A 373 -6.50 -8.08 1.07
C ILE A 373 -6.43 -7.22 2.35
N ALA A 374 -7.55 -7.00 3.03
CA ALA A 374 -7.57 -6.19 4.25
C ALA A 374 -6.69 -6.79 5.37
N ILE A 375 -6.78 -8.10 5.59
CA ILE A 375 -5.98 -8.81 6.60
C ILE A 375 -4.49 -8.74 6.27
N THR A 376 -4.14 -8.98 5.00
CA THR A 376 -2.75 -8.95 4.54
C THR A 376 -2.14 -7.54 4.66
N PHE A 377 -2.92 -6.49 4.42
CA PHE A 377 -2.47 -5.12 4.67
C PHE A 377 -2.17 -4.86 6.15
N ALA A 378 -3.06 -5.26 7.06
CA ALA A 378 -2.85 -5.08 8.50
C ALA A 378 -1.57 -5.81 8.96
N TRP A 379 -1.35 -7.03 8.47
CA TRP A 379 -0.13 -7.78 8.75
C TRP A 379 1.11 -7.09 8.21
N THR A 380 1.06 -6.61 6.96
CA THR A 380 2.16 -5.86 6.33
C THR A 380 2.49 -4.60 7.13
N MET A 381 1.47 -3.87 7.59
CA MET A 381 1.65 -2.67 8.42
C MET A 381 2.29 -2.97 9.77
N GLY A 382 1.85 -4.04 10.46
CA GLY A 382 2.45 -4.49 11.72
C GLY A 382 3.91 -4.88 11.54
N LEU A 383 4.22 -5.65 10.49
CA LEU A 383 5.58 -6.07 10.13
C LEU A 383 6.49 -4.86 9.89
N MET A 384 6.05 -3.89 9.10
CA MET A 384 6.87 -2.71 8.79
C MET A 384 6.96 -1.72 9.96
N GLY A 385 5.95 -1.69 10.83
CA GLY A 385 6.04 -1.01 12.13
C GLY A 385 7.17 -1.57 12.98
N TYR A 386 7.25 -2.91 13.06
CA TYR A 386 8.31 -3.59 13.78
C TYR A 386 9.69 -3.35 13.16
N VAL A 387 9.85 -3.44 11.83
CA VAL A 387 11.13 -3.15 11.15
C VAL A 387 11.64 -1.74 11.49
N ARG A 388 10.76 -0.72 11.44
CA ARG A 388 11.12 0.66 11.80
C ARG A 388 11.42 0.84 13.29
N ALA A 389 10.83 0.04 14.16
CA ALA A 389 11.17 0.08 15.59
C ALA A 389 12.52 -0.61 15.83
N GLY A 390 12.69 -1.81 15.28
CA GLY A 390 13.86 -2.67 15.47
C GLY A 390 15.15 -2.12 14.85
N MET A 391 15.08 -1.28 13.82
CA MET A 391 16.29 -0.67 13.23
C MET A 391 17.07 0.21 14.22
N ARG A 392 16.44 0.67 15.31
CA ARG A 392 17.12 1.40 16.39
C ARG A 392 17.89 0.48 17.34
N GLN A 393 17.78 -0.84 17.21
CA GLN A 393 18.50 -1.82 18.02
C GLN A 393 18.33 -1.55 19.53
N HIS A 394 19.41 -1.20 20.22
CA HIS A 394 19.47 -0.91 21.65
C HIS A 394 19.30 0.58 21.97
N TRP A 395 18.61 1.33 21.11
CA TRP A 395 18.41 2.77 21.28
C TRP A 395 16.92 3.12 21.29
N HIS A 396 16.50 3.93 22.27
CA HIS A 396 15.21 4.62 22.21
C HIS A 396 15.24 5.75 21.19
N VAL A 397 16.36 6.49 21.15
CA VAL A 397 16.70 7.47 20.12
C VAL A 397 18.08 7.13 19.58
N TYR A 398 18.16 6.80 18.30
CA TYR A 398 19.38 6.26 17.68
C TYR A 398 20.59 7.19 17.87
N GLY A 399 21.64 6.68 18.51
CA GLY A 399 22.87 7.44 18.76
C GLY A 399 22.78 8.50 19.87
N VAL A 400 21.65 8.62 20.57
CA VAL A 400 21.43 9.68 21.58
C VAL A 400 21.00 9.09 22.92
N MET A 401 20.01 8.21 22.93
CA MET A 401 19.45 7.64 24.15
C MET A 401 19.45 6.11 24.05
N ALA A 402 20.46 5.49 24.65
CA ALA A 402 20.59 4.04 24.72
C ALA A 402 19.52 3.45 25.66
N ASP A 403 18.98 2.31 25.28
CA ASP A 403 18.17 1.46 26.14
C ASP A 403 19.12 0.60 27.00
N THR A 404 19.11 0.85 28.30
CA THR A 404 19.95 0.14 29.29
C THR A 404 19.13 -0.85 30.11
N SER A 405 17.86 -1.06 29.77
CA SER A 405 17.02 -2.02 30.45
C SER A 405 17.48 -3.47 30.17
N PRO A 406 17.16 -4.42 31.06
CA PRO A 406 17.43 -5.84 30.82
C PRO A 406 16.76 -6.38 29.55
N ASP A 407 15.68 -5.72 29.10
CA ASP A 407 14.89 -6.10 27.93
C ASP A 407 15.30 -5.35 26.65
N ALA A 408 16.45 -4.68 26.66
CA ALA A 408 17.02 -4.00 25.49
C ALA A 408 17.54 -5.01 24.45
N PHE A 409 16.65 -5.74 23.78
CA PHE A 409 17.00 -6.67 22.70
C PHE A 409 16.07 -6.51 21.50
N THR A 410 16.56 -6.94 20.33
CA THR A 410 15.72 -7.06 19.13
C THR A 410 15.00 -8.41 19.17
N PRO A 411 13.66 -8.45 19.19
CA PRO A 411 12.94 -9.72 19.21
C PRO A 411 13.29 -10.65 18.04
N THR A 412 13.15 -11.96 18.24
CA THR A 412 13.29 -12.92 17.14
C THR A 412 12.12 -12.77 16.15
N LEU A 413 12.31 -13.23 14.91
CA LEU A 413 11.25 -13.23 13.89
C LEU A 413 9.98 -13.92 14.39
N GLY A 414 10.12 -15.10 14.99
CA GLY A 414 8.99 -15.87 15.50
C GLY A 414 8.21 -15.12 16.58
N PHE A 415 8.92 -14.50 17.54
CA PHE A 415 8.26 -13.69 18.57
C PHE A 415 7.55 -12.49 17.97
N ALA A 416 8.23 -11.71 17.11
CA ALA A 416 7.65 -10.54 16.48
C ALA A 416 6.42 -10.89 15.63
N SER A 417 6.50 -11.95 14.82
CA SER A 417 5.38 -12.45 14.02
C SER A 417 4.18 -12.88 14.87
N ASN A 418 4.41 -13.51 16.02
CA ASN A 418 3.33 -13.88 16.95
C ASN A 418 2.64 -12.65 17.53
N VAL A 419 3.41 -11.68 18.03
CA VAL A 419 2.86 -10.42 18.58
C VAL A 419 2.05 -9.68 17.52
N ILE A 420 2.62 -9.52 16.31
CA ILE A 420 1.94 -8.88 15.19
C ILE A 420 0.64 -9.62 14.83
N SER A 421 0.66 -10.95 14.82
CA SER A 421 -0.53 -11.75 14.53
C SER A 421 -1.62 -11.58 15.59
N ILE A 422 -1.25 -11.57 16.87
CA ILE A 422 -2.19 -11.30 17.97
C ILE A 422 -2.78 -9.90 17.84
N THR A 423 -1.97 -8.88 17.54
CA THR A 423 -2.45 -7.50 17.33
C THR A 423 -3.41 -7.43 16.15
N VAL A 424 -3.12 -8.10 15.04
CA VAL A 424 -4.01 -8.15 13.87
C VAL A 424 -5.32 -8.86 14.21
N LEU A 425 -5.28 -9.97 14.96
CA LEU A 425 -6.50 -10.65 15.42
C LEU A 425 -7.36 -9.74 16.30
N ILE A 426 -6.76 -9.08 17.31
CA ILE A 426 -7.47 -8.12 18.18
C ILE A 426 -8.09 -7.01 17.34
N PHE A 427 -7.33 -6.43 16.41
CA PHE A 427 -7.82 -5.39 15.52
C PHE A 427 -9.04 -5.86 14.71
N PHE A 428 -8.97 -7.03 14.08
CA PHE A 428 -10.10 -7.55 13.31
C PHE A 428 -11.27 -8.01 14.18
N THR A 429 -11.05 -8.43 15.43
CA THR A 429 -12.12 -8.63 16.40
C THR A 429 -12.88 -7.33 16.66
N PHE A 430 -12.17 -6.21 16.86
CA PHE A 430 -12.82 -4.90 17.01
C PHE A 430 -13.53 -4.46 15.73
N ILE A 431 -12.93 -4.65 14.56
CA ILE A 431 -13.58 -4.35 13.27
C ILE A 431 -14.85 -5.20 13.09
N ALA A 432 -14.81 -6.49 13.39
CA ALA A 432 -15.97 -7.37 13.32
C ALA A 432 -17.08 -6.92 14.28
N PHE A 433 -16.72 -6.51 15.50
CA PHE A 433 -17.66 -5.94 16.46
C PHE A 433 -18.30 -4.64 15.94
N VAL A 434 -17.51 -3.74 15.34
CA VAL A 434 -18.01 -2.51 14.72
C VAL A 434 -18.93 -2.81 13.53
N PHE A 435 -18.58 -3.77 12.68
CA PHE A 435 -19.40 -4.20 11.54
C PHE A 435 -20.75 -4.77 12.00
N TRP A 436 -20.73 -5.56 13.08
CA TRP A 436 -21.94 -6.07 13.71
C TRP A 436 -22.79 -4.95 14.31
N LEU A 437 -22.20 -4.02 15.07
CA LEU A 437 -22.88 -2.88 15.67
C LEU A 437 -23.54 -1.98 14.61
N ALA A 438 -22.83 -1.70 13.51
CA ALA A 438 -23.38 -0.94 12.38
C ALA A 438 -24.61 -1.63 11.75
N GLY A 439 -24.65 -2.96 11.77
CA GLY A 439 -25.79 -3.77 11.32
C GLY A 439 -27.04 -3.61 12.19
N LEU A 440 -26.91 -3.21 13.46
CA LEU A 440 -28.05 -2.99 14.37
C LEU A 440 -28.73 -1.63 14.13
N SER A 441 -27.96 -0.60 13.80
CA SER A 441 -28.44 0.78 13.59
C SER A 441 -29.23 0.96 12.27
N GLY A 442 -28.86 0.22 11.23
CA GLY A 442 -29.50 0.31 9.90
C GLY A 442 -30.97 -0.14 9.82
N LYS A 443 -31.55 -0.70 10.89
CA LYS A 443 -32.98 -1.06 10.92
C LYS A 443 -33.92 0.13 11.08
N LYS A 444 -33.46 1.30 11.54
CA LYS A 444 -34.34 2.47 11.78
C LYS A 444 -34.45 3.44 10.60
N THR A 445 -33.39 3.66 9.84
CA THR A 445 -33.34 4.73 8.82
C THR A 445 -33.94 4.36 7.47
N VAL A 446 -34.00 3.08 7.11
CA VAL A 446 -34.60 2.64 5.83
C VAL A 446 -36.12 2.86 5.82
N SER A 447 -36.76 2.98 6.98
CA SER A 447 -38.19 3.26 7.08
C SER A 447 -38.57 4.68 6.63
N GLU A 448 -37.67 5.66 6.70
CA GLU A 448 -38.01 7.08 6.47
C GLU A 448 -37.56 7.60 5.09
N THR A 449 -36.60 6.95 4.43
CA THR A 449 -36.15 7.36 3.08
C THR A 449 -36.98 6.78 1.93
N VAL A 450 -38.00 5.95 2.23
CA VAL A 450 -38.79 5.21 1.23
C VAL A 450 -40.00 5.99 0.70
N GLU A 451 -40.36 7.14 1.29
CA GLU A 451 -41.52 7.93 0.84
C GLU A 451 -41.19 9.08 -0.15
N GLY A 452 -39.94 9.28 -0.56
CA GLY A 452 -39.56 10.55 -1.20
C GLY A 452 -38.50 10.53 -2.29
N ALA A 453 -38.37 9.46 -3.09
CA ALA A 453 -37.53 9.52 -4.29
C ALA A 453 -38.32 9.01 -5.52
N PRO A 454 -38.46 9.82 -6.59
CA PRO A 454 -39.10 9.40 -7.83
C PRO A 454 -38.32 8.29 -8.57
#